data_AF-A0A1I4DBC2-F1
#
_entry.id   AF-A0A1I4DBC2-F1
#
_cell.length_a   1.000
_cell.length_b   1.000
_cell.length_c   1.000
_cell.angle_alpha   90.00
_cell.angle_beta   90.00
_cell.angle_gamma   90.00
#
_symmetry.space_group_name_H-M   'P 1'
#
loop_
_entity.id
_entity.type
_entity.pdbx_description
1 polymer ?
#
loop_
_entity_poly.entity_id
_entity_poly.type
_entity_poly.pdbx_seq_one_letter_code
_entity_poly.pdbx_strand_id
1 'polypeptide(L)'
;MSDDLKDLQLITQSKYQKAQASMQVVQMEEARLRGLLAELTEKENAGRDALAEDSALQRTGGDVNWLRWVAHSRRILNLQLANVLVRKEAAFRRLQAEFGKADVMDRLVEEEAHNKRAERQAKLINSILDLSLVSDQ
;
A
#
# COMPACT_ATOMS: atom_id res chain seq x y z
N MET A 1 -16.22 24.22 -14.33
CA MET A 1 -16.70 22.85 -13.99
C MET A 1 -15.85 21.73 -14.56
N SER A 2 -15.61 21.67 -15.88
CA SER A 2 -14.83 20.55 -16.46
C SER A 2 -13.33 20.58 -16.18
N ASP A 3 -12.73 21.77 -16.02
CA ASP A 3 -11.34 21.86 -15.56
C ASP A 3 -11.25 21.58 -14.06
N ASP A 4 -12.19 22.12 -13.26
CA ASP A 4 -12.27 21.84 -11.82
C ASP A 4 -12.33 20.34 -11.49
N LEU A 5 -13.06 19.55 -12.29
CA LEU A 5 -13.16 18.09 -12.09
C LEU A 5 -11.84 17.36 -12.41
N LYS A 6 -11.12 17.79 -13.46
CA LYS A 6 -9.80 17.26 -13.81
C LYS A 6 -8.74 17.64 -12.80
N ASP A 7 -8.78 18.87 -12.29
CA ASP A 7 -7.90 19.31 -11.21
C ASP A 7 -8.15 18.50 -9.93
N LEU A 8 -9.42 18.23 -9.62
CA LEU A 8 -9.78 17.39 -8.49
C LEU A 8 -9.32 15.94 -8.68
N GLN A 9 -9.42 15.38 -9.89
CA GLN A 9 -8.85 14.08 -10.26
C GLN A 9 -7.34 14.03 -10.06
N LEU A 10 -6.62 15.06 -10.50
CA LEU A 10 -5.18 15.14 -10.31
C LEU A 10 -4.81 15.15 -8.82
N ILE A 11 -5.56 15.90 -8.01
CA ILE A 11 -5.34 15.99 -6.56
C ILE A 11 -5.65 14.65 -5.87
N THR A 12 -6.77 13.99 -6.19
CA THR A 12 -7.12 12.69 -5.61
C THR A 12 -6.11 11.62 -5.99
N GLN A 13 -5.66 11.60 -7.24
CA GLN A 13 -4.64 10.67 -7.71
C GLN A 13 -3.30 10.89 -6.99
N SER A 14 -2.90 12.15 -6.79
CA SER A 14 -1.69 12.49 -6.04
C SER A 14 -1.77 12.03 -4.58
N LYS A 15 -2.95 12.16 -3.95
CA LYS A 15 -3.18 11.67 -2.58
C LYS A 15 -3.12 10.15 -2.51
N TYR A 16 -3.69 9.44 -3.49
CA TYR A 16 -3.60 8.00 -3.60
C TYR A 16 -2.14 7.53 -3.73
N GLN A 17 -1.36 8.14 -4.62
CA GLN A 17 0.08 7.82 -4.77
C GLN A 17 0.86 8.05 -3.46
N LYS A 18 0.58 9.15 -2.75
CA LYS A 18 1.19 9.40 -1.44
C LYS A 18 0.83 8.34 -0.41
N ALA A 19 -0.42 7.87 -0.40
CA ALA A 19 -0.87 6.80 0.49
C ALA A 19 -0.18 5.47 0.13
N GLN A 20 0.00 5.19 -1.17
CA GLN A 20 0.70 4.01 -1.66
C GLN A 20 2.17 4.00 -1.23
N ALA A 21 2.88 5.13 -1.40
CA ALA A 21 4.26 5.27 -0.94
C ALA A 21 4.38 5.06 0.59
N SER A 22 3.43 5.62 1.36
CA SER A 22 3.38 5.43 2.81
C SER A 22 3.20 3.97 3.20
N MET A 23 2.35 3.22 2.47
CA MET A 23 2.16 1.79 2.67
C MET A 23 3.43 0.99 2.35
N GLN A 24 4.13 1.32 1.26
CA GLN A 24 5.38 0.66 0.87
C GLN A 24 6.45 0.80 1.95
N VAL A 25 6.61 1.99 2.55
CA VAL A 25 7.57 2.21 3.64
C VAL A 25 7.30 1.25 4.81
N VAL A 26 6.04 1.09 5.20
CA VAL A 26 5.67 0.18 6.30
C VAL A 26 5.90 -1.28 5.93
N GLN A 27 5.61 -1.67 4.68
CA GLN A 27 5.89 -3.03 4.20
C GLN A 27 7.39 -3.36 4.18
N MET A 28 8.24 -2.40 3.79
CA MET A 28 9.69 -2.57 3.84
C MET A 28 10.19 -2.75 5.28
N GLU A 29 9.64 -1.98 6.22
CA GLU A 29 9.98 -2.10 7.64
C GLU A 29 9.57 -3.46 8.21
N GLU A 30 8.38 -3.95 7.87
CA GLU A 30 7.90 -5.30 8.23
C GLU A 30 8.81 -6.39 7.66
N ALA A 31 9.14 -6.30 6.37
CA ALA A 31 10.01 -7.27 5.70
C ALA A 31 11.39 -7.33 6.36
N ARG A 32 11.97 -6.17 6.68
CA ARG A 32 13.24 -6.07 7.40
C ARG A 32 13.19 -6.76 8.77
N LEU A 33 12.14 -6.49 9.56
CA LEU A 33 11.99 -7.10 10.89
C LEU A 33 11.80 -8.62 10.82
N ARG A 34 11.03 -9.11 9.84
CA ARG A 34 10.89 -10.55 9.60
C ARG A 34 12.21 -11.19 9.17
N GLY A 35 13.00 -10.51 8.33
CA GLY A 35 14.35 -10.93 7.97
C GLY A 35 15.24 -11.10 9.20
N LEU A 36 15.26 -10.11 10.09
CA LEU A 36 16.03 -10.18 11.34
C LEU A 36 15.58 -11.32 12.26
N LEU A 37 14.27 -11.58 12.34
CA LEU A 37 13.74 -12.72 13.11
C LEU A 37 14.16 -14.07 12.51
N ALA A 38 14.18 -14.17 11.18
CA ALA A 38 14.65 -15.37 10.48
C ALA A 38 16.15 -15.59 10.73
N GLU A 39 16.97 -14.55 10.58
CA GLU A 39 18.41 -14.61 10.90
C GLU A 39 18.68 -14.98 12.37
N LEU A 40 17.90 -14.43 13.30
CA LEU A 40 18.03 -14.77 14.73
C LEU A 40 17.69 -16.24 14.98
N THR A 41 16.66 -16.76 14.30
CA THR A 41 16.25 -18.16 14.41
C THR A 41 17.31 -19.09 13.81
N GLU A 42 17.92 -18.71 12.68
CA GLU A 42 19.00 -19.46 12.07
C GLU A 42 20.22 -19.54 13.00
N LYS A 43 20.62 -18.40 13.57
CA LYS A 43 21.73 -18.34 14.56
C LYS A 43 21.43 -19.15 15.81
N GLU A 44 20.18 -19.17 16.26
CA GLU A 44 19.74 -19.99 17.38
C GLU A 44 19.83 -21.48 17.08
N ASN A 45 19.42 -21.92 15.89
CA ASN A 45 19.52 -23.32 15.49
C ASN A 45 20.99 -23.76 15.37
N ALA A 46 21.79 -23.00 14.61
CA ALA A 46 23.22 -23.29 14.43
C ALA A 46 23.99 -23.28 15.76
N GLY A 47 23.66 -22.36 16.67
CA GLY A 47 24.27 -22.30 17.99
C GLY A 47 23.92 -23.50 18.86
N ARG A 48 22.67 -23.98 18.82
CA ARG A 48 22.25 -25.18 19.55
C ARG A 48 22.94 -26.44 19.04
N ASP A 49 23.11 -26.57 17.72
CA ASP A 49 23.81 -27.71 17.12
C ASP A 49 25.29 -27.74 17.57
N ALA A 50 25.97 -26.59 17.56
CA ALA A 50 27.34 -26.47 18.04
C ALA A 50 27.48 -26.75 19.55
N LEU A 51 26.50 -26.33 20.36
CA LEU A 51 26.45 -26.60 21.80
C LEU A 51 26.16 -28.06 22.14
N ALA A 52 25.45 -28.78 21.28
CA ALA A 52 25.21 -30.21 21.44
C ALA A 52 26.47 -31.05 21.19
N GLU A 53 27.40 -30.57 20.36
CA GLU A 53 28.66 -31.24 20.04
C GLU A 53 29.76 -31.01 21.10
N ASP A 54 29.72 -29.90 21.86
CA ASP A 54 30.76 -29.53 22.83
C ASP A 54 30.32 -29.59 24.30
N SER A 55 30.58 -30.73 24.94
CA SER A 55 30.32 -30.98 26.38
C SER A 55 31.04 -30.02 27.32
N ALA A 56 32.13 -29.35 26.91
CA ALA A 56 32.87 -28.44 27.79
C ALA A 56 32.15 -27.08 27.93
N LEU A 57 31.48 -26.62 26.87
CA LEU A 57 30.74 -25.36 26.87
C LEU A 57 29.49 -25.42 27.75
N GLN A 58 28.78 -26.56 27.79
CA GLN A 58 27.62 -26.77 28.68
C GLN A 58 27.97 -26.61 30.17
N ARG A 59 29.21 -26.92 30.57
CA ARG A 59 29.64 -26.88 31.98
C ARG A 59 29.97 -25.47 32.49
N THR A 60 30.14 -24.49 31.61
CA THR A 60 30.58 -23.13 31.98
C THR A 60 29.43 -22.11 32.09
N GLY A 61 28.20 -22.48 31.71
CA GLY A 61 27.03 -21.59 31.79
C GLY A 61 26.97 -20.48 30.74
N GLY A 62 27.89 -20.47 29.76
CA GLY A 62 27.86 -19.54 28.63
C GLY A 62 26.58 -19.67 27.79
N ASP A 63 26.04 -20.88 27.71
CA ASP A 63 24.77 -21.20 27.04
C ASP A 63 23.58 -20.40 27.63
N VAL A 64 23.51 -20.28 28.96
CA VAL A 64 22.41 -19.56 29.63
C VAL A 64 22.39 -18.08 29.28
N ASN A 65 23.56 -17.44 29.20
CA ASN A 65 23.66 -16.04 28.83
C ASN A 65 23.31 -15.82 27.35
N TRP A 66 23.75 -16.72 26.48
CA TRP A 66 23.41 -16.68 25.06
C TRP A 66 21.91 -16.90 24.83
N LEU A 67 21.29 -17.90 25.44
CA LEU A 67 19.84 -18.14 25.39
C LEU A 67 19.04 -16.94 25.91
N ARG A 68 19.50 -16.31 27.00
CA ARG A 68 18.87 -15.08 27.51
C ARG A 68 18.94 -13.95 26.50
N TRP A 69 20.09 -13.76 25.85
CA TRP A 69 20.25 -12.77 24.79
C TRP A 69 19.34 -13.05 23.60
N VAL A 70 19.24 -14.31 23.13
CA VAL A 70 18.34 -14.70 22.04
C VAL A 70 16.89 -14.40 22.40
N ALA A 71 16.43 -14.80 23.59
CA ALA A 71 15.08 -14.55 24.06
C ALA A 71 14.76 -13.05 24.17
N HIS A 72 15.71 -12.25 24.68
CA HIS A 72 15.58 -10.81 24.80
C HIS A 72 15.50 -10.13 23.41
N SER A 73 16.40 -10.47 22.50
CA SER A 73 16.42 -9.96 21.12
C SER A 73 15.12 -10.31 20.38
N ARG A 74 14.64 -11.55 20.50
CA ARG A 74 13.37 -12.00 19.91
C ARG A 74 12.19 -11.20 20.46
N ARG A 75 12.15 -10.93 21.77
CA ARG A 75 11.12 -10.10 22.39
C ARG A 75 11.12 -8.67 21.82
N ILE A 76 12.29 -8.05 21.69
CA ILE A 76 12.42 -6.70 21.12
C ILE A 76 11.91 -6.67 19.68
N LEU A 77 12.38 -7.61 18.84
CA LEU A 77 11.97 -7.69 17.44
C LEU A 77 10.47 -7.93 17.28
N ASN A 78 9.86 -8.79 18.11
CA ASN A 78 8.43 -9.03 18.10
C ASN A 78 7.62 -7.79 18.52
N LEU A 79 8.09 -7.03 19.51
CA LEU A 79 7.45 -5.79 19.92
C LEU A 79 7.50 -4.74 18.80
N GLN A 80 8.66 -4.61 18.14
CA GLN A 80 8.80 -3.74 16.98
C GLN A 80 7.88 -4.17 15.83
N LEU A 81 7.81 -5.48 15.55
CA LEU A 81 6.94 -6.02 14.52
C LEU A 81 5.46 -5.74 14.83
N ALA A 82 5.02 -5.93 16.07
CA ALA A 82 3.65 -5.61 16.49
C ALA A 82 3.33 -4.12 16.24
N ASN A 83 4.23 -3.21 16.59
CA ASN A 83 4.05 -1.78 16.32
C ASN A 83 3.96 -1.46 14.81
N VAL A 84 4.78 -2.13 14.00
CA VAL A 84 4.73 -2.00 12.54
C VAL A 84 3.43 -2.53 11.97
N LEU A 85 2.91 -3.65 12.48
CA LEU A 85 1.61 -4.19 12.05
C LEU A 85 0.45 -3.24 12.37
N VAL A 86 0.46 -2.58 13.53
CA VAL A 86 -0.53 -1.54 13.85
C VAL A 86 -0.44 -0.36 12.88
N ARG A 87 0.78 0.10 12.57
CA ARG A 87 1.00 1.16 11.57
C ARG A 87 0.57 0.73 10.17
N LYS A 88 0.77 -0.54 9.82
CA LYS A 88 0.38 -1.13 8.53
C LYS A 88 -1.13 -1.11 8.35
N GLU A 89 -1.87 -1.49 9.39
CA GLU A 89 -3.34 -1.44 9.36
C GLU A 89 -3.84 0.00 9.14
N ALA A 90 -3.27 0.98 9.85
CA ALA A 90 -3.63 2.38 9.67
C ALA A 90 -3.29 2.89 8.25
N ALA A 91 -2.12 2.53 7.72
CA ALA A 91 -1.71 2.88 6.36
C ALA A 91 -2.61 2.22 5.30
N PHE A 92 -2.99 0.96 5.51
CA PHE A 92 -3.88 0.21 4.63
C PHE A 92 -5.27 0.84 4.54
N ARG A 93 -5.88 1.18 5.68
CA ARG A 93 -7.18 1.88 5.70
C ARG A 93 -7.12 3.22 4.96
N ARG A 94 -6.04 3.97 5.14
CA ARG A 94 -5.83 5.23 4.43
C ARG A 94 -5.69 5.01 2.92
N LEU A 95 -4.92 4.00 2.51
CA LEU A 95 -4.77 3.63 1.10
C LEU A 95 -6.11 3.26 0.48
N GLN A 96 -6.91 2.45 1.17
CA GLN A 96 -8.24 2.04 0.71
C GLN A 96 -9.18 3.25 0.54
N ALA A 97 -9.17 4.18 1.49
CA ALA A 97 -10.00 5.38 1.42
C ALA A 97 -9.59 6.31 0.27
N GLU A 98 -8.30 6.53 0.05
CA GLU A 98 -7.83 7.37 -1.07
C GLU A 98 -8.00 6.67 -2.42
N PHE A 99 -7.85 5.35 -2.48
CA PHE A 99 -8.16 4.55 -3.68
C PHE A 99 -9.63 4.72 -4.09
N GLY A 100 -10.57 4.54 -3.15
CA GLY A 100 -11.99 4.69 -3.45
C GLY A 100 -12.35 6.10 -3.95
N LYS A 101 -11.71 7.14 -3.41
CA LYS A 101 -11.90 8.51 -3.90
C LYS A 101 -11.34 8.71 -5.31
N ALA A 102 -10.17 8.13 -5.61
CA ALA A 102 -9.56 8.21 -6.93
C ALA A 102 -10.42 7.47 -7.97
N ASP A 103 -10.84 6.24 -7.68
CA ASP A 103 -11.70 5.42 -8.55
C ASP A 103 -13.04 6.10 -8.87
N VAL A 104 -13.70 6.69 -7.87
CA VAL A 104 -14.93 7.46 -8.09
C VAL A 104 -14.66 8.70 -8.96
N MET A 105 -13.54 9.40 -8.74
CA MET A 105 -13.22 10.59 -9.52
C MET A 105 -12.92 10.26 -10.98
N ASP A 106 -12.22 9.15 -11.23
CA ASP A 106 -11.96 8.64 -12.58
C ASP A 106 -13.27 8.37 -13.32
N ARG A 107 -14.23 7.70 -12.67
CA ARG A 107 -15.56 7.46 -13.26
C ARG A 107 -16.33 8.74 -13.56
N LEU A 108 -16.32 9.71 -12.66
CA LEU A 108 -17.00 10.99 -12.87
C LEU A 108 -16.43 11.76 -14.06
N VAL A 109 -15.10 11.73 -14.25
CA VAL A 109 -14.44 12.36 -15.40
C VAL A 109 -14.81 11.64 -16.70
N GLU A 110 -14.89 10.32 -16.69
CA GLU A 110 -15.32 9.52 -17.84
C GLU A 110 -16.80 9.79 -18.21
N GLU A 111 -17.70 9.82 -17.23
CA GLU A 111 -19.12 10.14 -17.42
C GLU A 111 -19.32 11.54 -18.00
N GLU A 112 -18.63 12.55 -17.46
CA GLU A 112 -18.68 13.92 -17.97
C GLU A 112 -18.17 14.00 -19.42
N ALA A 113 -17.09 13.29 -19.73
CA ALA A 113 -16.57 13.22 -21.10
C ALA A 113 -17.57 12.55 -22.06
N HIS A 114 -18.25 11.50 -21.61
CA HIS A 114 -19.29 10.83 -22.38
C HIS A 114 -20.50 11.74 -22.62
N ASN A 115 -21.01 12.39 -21.57
CA ASN A 115 -22.16 13.31 -21.64
C ASN A 115 -21.89 14.47 -22.60
N LYS A 116 -20.70 15.07 -22.54
CA LYS A 116 -20.29 16.11 -23.49
C LYS A 116 -20.24 15.64 -24.94
N ARG A 117 -19.82 14.39 -25.18
CA ARG A 117 -19.81 13.82 -26.54
C ARG A 117 -21.24 13.61 -27.04
N ALA A 118 -22.12 13.07 -26.21
CA ALA A 118 -23.53 12.88 -26.53
C ALA A 118 -24.24 14.21 -26.82
N GLU A 119 -24.01 15.25 -26.00
CA GLU A 119 -24.55 16.59 -26.25
C GLU A 119 -24.08 17.20 -27.57
N ARG A 120 -22.79 17.03 -27.90
CA ARG A 120 -22.26 17.51 -29.20
C ARG A 120 -22.89 16.78 -30.37
N GLN A 121 -23.08 15.47 -30.27
CA GLN A 121 -23.75 14.68 -31.30
C GLN A 121 -25.21 15.10 -31.47
N ALA A 122 -25.95 15.28 -30.38
CA ALA A 122 -27.34 15.74 -30.43
C ALA A 122 -27.47 17.13 -31.08
N LYS A 123 -26.58 18.07 -30.75
CA LYS A 123 -26.54 19.40 -31.39
C LYS A 123 -26.25 19.33 -32.89
N LEU A 124 -25.31 18.47 -33.30
CA LEU A 124 -25.00 18.27 -34.72
C LEU A 124 -26.20 17.70 -35.48
N ILE A 125 -26.86 16.68 -34.94
CA ILE A 125 -28.06 16.09 -35.54
C ILE A 125 -29.16 17.14 -35.73
N ASN A 126 -29.46 17.91 -34.68
CA ASN A 126 -30.47 18.98 -34.76
C ASN A 126 -30.11 20.02 -35.83
N SER A 127 -28.84 20.43 -35.90
CA SER A 127 -28.41 21.40 -36.92
C SER A 127 -28.54 20.90 -38.36
N ILE A 128 -28.37 19.59 -38.58
CA ILE A 128 -28.55 18.97 -39.90
C ILE A 128 -30.03 18.88 -40.25
N LEU A 129 -30.87 18.51 -39.27
CA LEU A 129 -32.32 18.43 -39.42
C LEU A 129 -32.92 19.80 -39.76
N ASP A 130 -32.52 20.85 -39.06
CA ASP A 130 -32.95 22.23 -39.33
C ASP A 130 -32.53 22.68 -40.74
N LEU A 131 -31.31 22.33 -41.19
CA LEU A 131 -30.87 22.63 -42.56
C LEU A 131 -31.69 21.91 -43.63
N SER A 132 -32.06 20.65 -43.39
CA SER A 132 -32.85 19.85 -44.35
C SER A 132 -34.30 20.34 -44.48
N LEU A 133 -34.86 20.92 -43.41
CA LEU A 133 -36.22 21.48 -43.42
C LEU A 133 -36.29 22.84 -44.14
N VAL A 134 -35.18 23.58 -44.19
CA VAL A 134 -35.07 24.84 -44.94
C VAL A 134 -34.85 24.60 -46.44
N SER A 135 -34.28 23.47 -46.83
CA SER A 135 -34.06 23.13 -48.24
C SER A 135 -35.29 22.57 -48.98
N ASP A 136 -36.35 22.20 -48.25
CA ASP A 136 -37.62 21.67 -48.81
C ASP A 136 -38.75 22.72 -48.89
N GLN A 137 -38.47 24.00 -48.62
CA GLN A 137 -39.37 25.15 -48.85
C GLN A 137 -38.90 26.01 -50.03
#